data_AF-A0A2W7KL97-F1
#
_entry.id   AF-A0A2W7KL97-F1
#
_cell.length_a   1.000
_cell.length_b   1.000
_cell.length_c   1.000
_cell.angle_alpha   90.00
_cell.angle_beta   90.00
_cell.angle_gamma   90.00
#
_symmetry.space_group_name_H-M   'P 1'
#
loop_
_entity.id
_entity.type
_entity.pdbx_description
1 polymer ?
#
loop_
_entity_poly.entity_id
_entity_poly.type
_entity_poly.pdbx_seq_one_letter_code
_entity_poly.pdbx_strand_id
1 'polypeptide(L)'
;MPLPHPWPRRLSWIPAIWIAWEYGYYLQFKLPGAEGSVFLFTILSDWLGTPGGEKPFRLFVASMEIIASILVLIPQTRVPGALFSLGIISGAIFFHVVSPLGIDPYNDGATLFIEACVTWVASLSILVLLRGQIPLWIDRLRGLVPGRHHA
;
A
#
# COMPACT_ATOMS: atom_id res chain seq x y z
N MET A 1 2.09 -21.07 -26.96
CA MET A 1 1.78 -20.53 -25.61
C MET A 1 0.46 -19.79 -25.72
N PRO A 2 -0.64 -20.23 -25.09
CA PRO A 2 -1.90 -19.51 -25.18
C PRO A 2 -1.73 -18.14 -24.52
N LEU A 3 -2.15 -17.08 -25.20
CA LEU A 3 -2.16 -15.73 -24.64
C LEU A 3 -2.96 -15.77 -23.33
N PRO A 4 -2.46 -15.19 -22.22
CA PRO A 4 -3.24 -15.13 -20.99
C PRO A 4 -4.58 -14.48 -21.29
N HIS A 5 -5.67 -15.15 -20.92
CA HIS A 5 -7.02 -14.66 -21.19
C HIS A 5 -7.15 -13.22 -20.68
N PRO A 6 -7.74 -12.24 -21.41
CA PRO A 6 -7.80 -10.84 -20.99
C PRO A 6 -8.55 -10.55 -19.67
N TRP A 7 -9.33 -11.49 -19.14
CA TRP A 7 -10.20 -11.27 -17.97
C TRP A 7 -9.46 -10.88 -16.69
N PRO A 8 -8.35 -11.51 -16.26
CA PRO A 8 -7.68 -11.14 -15.03
C PRO A 8 -7.17 -9.70 -15.04
N ARG A 9 -6.77 -9.19 -16.22
CA ARG A 9 -6.38 -7.78 -16.41
C ARG A 9 -7.57 -6.84 -16.25
N ARG A 10 -8.74 -7.19 -16.80
CA ARG A 10 -9.95 -6.39 -16.64
C ARG A 10 -10.48 -6.42 -15.21
N LEU A 11 -10.55 -7.60 -14.59
CA LEU A 11 -11.01 -7.77 -13.21
C LEU A 11 -10.11 -7.06 -12.18
N SER A 12 -8.81 -6.95 -12.45
CA SER A 12 -7.88 -6.24 -11.57
C SER A 12 -8.17 -4.75 -11.40
N TRP A 13 -9.02 -4.15 -12.26
CA TRP A 13 -9.38 -2.74 -12.12
C TRP A 13 -10.23 -2.44 -10.90
N ILE A 14 -11.08 -3.36 -10.47
CA ILE A 14 -11.94 -3.15 -9.29
C ILE A 14 -11.07 -2.91 -8.03
N PRO A 15 -10.18 -3.84 -7.63
CA PRO A 15 -9.30 -3.59 -6.50
C PRO A 15 -8.29 -2.45 -6.76
N ALA A 16 -7.87 -2.21 -8.00
CA ALA A 16 -6.94 -1.11 -8.31
C ALA A 16 -7.58 0.27 -8.07
N ILE A 17 -8.84 0.44 -8.49
CA ILE A 17 -9.60 1.67 -8.26
C ILE A 17 -9.88 1.83 -6.77
N TRP A 18 -10.24 0.75 -6.07
CA TRP A 18 -10.41 0.77 -4.61
C TRP A 18 -9.15 1.31 -3.92
N ILE A 19 -7.97 0.70 -4.18
CA ILE A 19 -6.71 1.12 -3.54
C ILE A 19 -6.40 2.59 -3.82
N ALA A 20 -6.55 3.04 -5.08
CA ALA A 20 -6.27 4.43 -5.45
C ALA A 20 -7.26 5.42 -4.83
N TRP A 21 -8.54 5.06 -4.74
CA TRP A 21 -9.56 5.87 -4.08
C TRP A 21 -9.31 5.95 -2.58
N GLU A 22 -9.08 4.82 -1.92
CA GLU A 22 -8.82 4.72 -0.48
C GLU A 22 -7.63 5.60 -0.07
N TYR A 23 -6.47 5.37 -0.71
CA TYR A 23 -5.29 6.18 -0.47
C TYR A 23 -5.54 7.65 -0.79
N GLY A 24 -6.16 7.94 -1.94
CA GLY A 24 -6.54 9.30 -2.34
C GLY A 24 -7.41 10.00 -1.30
N TYR A 25 -8.39 9.31 -0.74
CA TYR A 25 -9.30 9.82 0.27
C TYR A 25 -8.54 10.19 1.55
N TYR A 26 -7.67 9.30 2.05
CA TYR A 26 -6.96 9.56 3.30
C TYR A 26 -5.84 10.60 3.20
N LEU A 27 -5.35 10.91 1.99
CA LEU A 27 -4.37 11.97 1.79
C LEU A 27 -4.89 13.36 2.21
N GLN A 28 -6.20 13.60 2.16
CA GLN A 28 -6.77 14.88 2.61
C GLN A 28 -6.60 15.10 4.12
N PHE A 29 -6.48 14.03 4.91
CA PHE A 29 -6.18 14.12 6.34
C PHE A 29 -4.67 14.12 6.58
N LYS A 30 -3.95 13.26 5.85
CA LYS A 30 -2.50 13.10 6.02
C LYS A 30 -1.71 14.30 5.53
N LEU A 31 -1.98 14.90 4.37
CA LEU A 31 -1.13 15.97 3.83
C LEU A 31 -1.22 17.28 4.64
N PRO A 32 -2.42 17.81 4.97
CA PRO A 32 -2.54 19.04 5.74
C PRO A 32 -2.19 18.84 7.22
N GLY A 33 -2.17 17.60 7.71
CA GLY A 33 -1.99 17.30 9.13
C GLY A 33 -3.25 17.60 9.93
N ALA A 34 -4.38 17.03 9.52
CA ALA A 34 -5.61 17.08 10.31
C ALA A 34 -5.39 16.50 11.71
N GLU A 35 -6.10 17.00 12.72
CA GLU A 35 -5.86 16.67 14.14
C GLU A 35 -5.83 15.16 14.42
N GLY A 36 -6.81 14.40 13.90
CA GLY A 36 -6.83 12.94 14.04
C GLY A 36 -5.61 12.27 13.41
N SER A 37 -5.17 12.73 12.24
CA SER A 37 -3.96 12.21 11.60
C SER A 37 -2.70 12.54 12.39
N VAL A 38 -2.59 13.75 12.95
CA VAL A 38 -1.45 14.11 13.81
C VAL A 38 -1.45 13.23 15.05
N PHE A 39 -2.59 13.08 15.72
CA PHE A 39 -2.77 12.23 16.90
C PHE A 39 -2.26 10.78 16.67
N LEU A 40 -2.70 10.12 15.60
CA LEU A 40 -2.26 8.75 15.29
C LEU A 40 -0.74 8.66 15.09
N PHE A 41 -0.19 9.57 14.30
CA PHE A 41 1.24 9.53 13.98
C PHE A 41 2.10 9.94 15.17
N THR A 42 1.60 10.76 16.10
CA THR A 42 2.28 11.08 17.37
C THR A 42 2.36 9.83 18.25
N ILE A 43 1.24 9.13 18.46
CA ILE A 43 1.26 7.85 19.21
C ILE A 43 2.31 6.90 18.64
N LEU A 44 2.33 6.81 17.31
CA LEU A 44 3.21 5.89 16.62
C LEU A 44 4.68 6.33 16.69
N SER A 45 4.99 7.62 16.49
CA SER A 45 6.36 8.12 16.59
C SER A 45 6.91 8.01 18.00
N ASP A 46 6.08 8.28 19.01
CA ASP A 46 6.46 8.15 20.42
C ASP A 46 6.74 6.69 20.77
N TRP A 47 5.90 5.77 20.31
CA TRP A 47 6.10 4.33 20.49
C TRP A 47 7.35 3.80 19.78
N LEU A 48 7.68 4.34 18.61
CA LEU A 48 8.92 4.03 17.88
C LEU A 48 10.18 4.65 18.51
N GLY A 49 10.05 5.41 19.59
CA GLY A 49 11.18 6.08 20.25
C GLY A 49 11.69 7.31 19.49
N THR A 50 10.85 7.94 18.67
CA THR A 50 11.15 9.17 17.92
C THR A 50 10.16 10.30 18.22
N PRO A 51 10.08 10.81 19.47
CA PRO A 51 9.15 11.89 19.81
C PRO A 51 9.31 13.13 18.94
N GLY A 52 8.19 13.70 18.48
CA GLY A 52 8.16 14.81 17.51
C GLY A 52 8.50 14.42 16.07
N GLY A 53 8.65 13.12 15.80
CA GLY A 53 8.85 12.55 14.46
C GLY A 53 7.57 12.33 13.66
N GLU A 54 6.42 12.81 14.13
CA GLU A 54 5.12 12.47 13.56
C GLU A 54 4.96 13.05 12.15
N LYS A 55 5.33 14.31 11.94
CA LYS A 55 5.19 14.99 10.64
C LYS A 55 6.03 14.33 9.53
N PRO A 56 7.34 14.11 9.70
CA PRO A 56 8.11 13.43 8.66
C PRO A 56 7.60 12.01 8.41
N PHE A 57 7.18 11.28 9.45
CA PHE A 57 6.64 9.93 9.27
C PHE A 57 5.29 9.94 8.52
N ARG A 58 4.35 10.81 8.92
CA ARG A 58 3.06 11.00 8.25
C ARG A 58 3.23 11.33 6.76
N LEU A 59 4.13 12.26 6.44
CA LEU A 59 4.40 12.67 5.06
C LEU A 59 5.13 11.60 4.26
N PHE A 60 5.97 10.80 4.91
CA PHE A 60 6.59 9.62 4.29
C PHE A 60 5.52 8.61 3.85
N VAL A 61 4.61 8.23 4.76
CA VAL A 61 3.51 7.30 4.43
C VAL A 61 2.60 7.89 3.35
N ALA A 62 2.23 9.16 3.44
CA ALA A 62 1.44 9.83 2.40
C ALA A 62 2.12 9.79 1.02
N SER A 63 3.44 9.98 0.97
CA SER A 63 4.20 9.89 -0.29
C SER A 63 4.18 8.48 -0.86
N MET A 64 4.32 7.45 -0.01
CA MET A 64 4.22 6.06 -0.44
C MET A 64 2.83 5.72 -1.00
N GLU A 65 1.77 6.19 -0.35
CA GLU A 65 0.37 6.01 -0.77
C GLU A 65 0.09 6.66 -2.13
N ILE A 66 0.61 7.87 -2.39
CA ILE A 66 0.51 8.53 -3.71
C ILE A 66 1.18 7.67 -4.79
N ILE A 67 2.41 7.22 -4.54
CA ILE A 67 3.17 6.40 -5.49
C ILE A 67 2.42 5.09 -5.77
N ALA A 68 1.95 4.41 -4.72
CA ALA A 68 1.19 3.17 -4.87
C ALA A 68 -0.10 3.38 -5.69
N SER A 69 -0.83 4.47 -5.44
CA SER A 69 -2.05 4.83 -6.17
C SER A 69 -1.79 5.01 -7.66
N ILE A 70 -0.71 5.71 -8.03
CA ILE A 70 -0.34 5.91 -9.44
C ILE A 70 0.06 4.57 -10.07
N LEU A 71 0.91 3.80 -9.40
CA LEU A 71 1.44 2.55 -9.93
C LEU A 71 0.34 1.50 -10.17
N VAL A 72 -0.65 1.41 -9.28
CA VAL A 72 -1.74 0.42 -9.40
C VAL A 72 -2.70 0.75 -10.55
N LEU A 73 -2.88 2.04 -10.88
CA LEU A 73 -3.75 2.46 -11.98
C LEU A 73 -3.11 2.22 -13.35
N ILE A 74 -1.80 2.34 -13.49
CA ILE A 74 -1.09 2.07 -14.75
C ILE A 74 -0.96 0.56 -14.98
N PRO A 75 -1.58 -0.04 -16.02
CA PRO A 75 -1.63 -1.50 -16.21
C PRO A 75 -0.25 -2.17 -16.28
N GLN A 76 0.75 -1.46 -16.75
CA GLN A 76 2.13 -1.94 -16.85
C GLN A 76 2.72 -2.13 -15.46
N THR A 77 2.57 -1.15 -14.56
CA THR A 77 3.16 -1.13 -13.21
C THR A 77 2.23 -1.67 -12.11
N ARG A 78 1.08 -2.23 -12.49
CA ARG A 78 0.06 -2.66 -11.53
C ARG A 78 0.54 -3.70 -10.52
N VAL A 79 1.35 -4.66 -10.95
CA VAL A 79 1.93 -5.68 -10.06
C VAL A 79 2.87 -5.07 -9.02
N PRO A 80 3.91 -4.30 -9.39
CA PRO A 80 4.74 -3.64 -8.39
C PRO A 80 3.97 -2.62 -7.53
N GLY A 81 2.97 -1.93 -8.09
CA GLY A 81 2.08 -1.05 -7.32
C GLY A 81 1.28 -1.80 -6.25
N ALA A 82 0.70 -2.95 -6.59
CA ALA A 82 -0.03 -3.79 -5.63
C ALA A 82 0.89 -4.43 -4.58
N LEU A 83 2.11 -4.84 -4.95
CA LEU A 83 3.11 -5.29 -3.99
C LEU A 83 3.48 -4.18 -2.99
N PHE A 84 3.66 -2.96 -3.51
CA PHE A 84 4.01 -1.81 -2.67
C PHE A 84 2.86 -1.43 -1.72
N SER A 85 1.63 -1.38 -2.23
CA SER A 85 0.43 -1.17 -1.41
C SER A 85 0.29 -2.26 -0.33
N LEU A 86 0.49 -3.54 -0.68
CA LEU A 86 0.45 -4.64 0.28
C LEU A 86 1.46 -4.43 1.41
N GLY A 87 2.68 -3.97 1.09
CA GLY A 87 3.70 -3.64 2.09
C GLY A 87 3.29 -2.48 3.01
N ILE A 88 2.82 -1.37 2.44
CA ILE A 88 2.35 -0.19 3.19
C ILE A 88 1.24 -0.59 4.17
N ILE A 89 0.21 -1.28 3.66
CA ILE A 89 -0.97 -1.59 4.46
C ILE A 89 -0.74 -2.73 5.45
N SER A 90 0.19 -3.65 5.16
CA SER A 90 0.67 -4.62 6.15
C SER A 90 1.37 -3.91 7.32
N GLY A 91 2.17 -2.88 7.03
CA GLY A 91 2.79 -2.04 8.08
C GLY A 91 1.74 -1.32 8.93
N ALA A 92 0.72 -0.73 8.30
CA ALA A 92 -0.37 -0.09 9.03
C ALA A 92 -1.12 -1.08 9.94
N ILE A 93 -1.55 -2.22 9.40
CA ILE A 93 -2.23 -3.28 10.18
C ILE A 93 -1.34 -3.76 11.33
N PHE A 94 -0.05 -3.99 11.07
CA PHE A 94 0.91 -4.38 12.10
C PHE A 94 0.93 -3.36 13.24
N PHE A 95 1.09 -2.07 12.94
CA PHE A 95 1.13 -1.03 13.97
C PHE A 95 -0.19 -0.91 14.74
N HIS A 96 -1.34 -1.05 14.09
CA HIS A 96 -2.63 -1.11 14.80
C HIS A 96 -2.72 -2.26 15.80
N VAL A 97 -2.12 -3.41 15.48
CA VAL A 97 -2.21 -4.61 16.32
C VAL A 97 -1.15 -4.63 17.44
N VAL A 98 0.07 -4.18 17.17
CA VAL A 98 1.21 -4.36 18.10
C VAL A 98 1.60 -3.11 18.89
N SER A 99 1.08 -1.94 18.52
CA SER A 99 1.39 -0.67 19.19
C SER A 99 0.18 -0.17 20.00
N PRO A 100 0.37 0.84 20.87
CA PRO A 100 -0.70 1.49 21.62
C PRO A 100 -1.78 2.16 20.76
N LEU A 101 -1.60 2.23 19.44
CA LEU A 101 -2.59 2.75 18.51
C LEU A 101 -3.92 2.00 18.62
N GLY A 102 -3.86 0.66 18.79
CA GLY A 102 -5.05 -0.19 18.82
C GLY A 102 -5.80 -0.24 17.49
N ILE A 103 -6.83 -1.09 17.41
CA ILE A 103 -7.63 -1.25 16.19
C ILE A 103 -8.74 -0.20 16.03
N ASP A 104 -9.14 0.47 17.12
CA ASP A 104 -10.20 1.48 17.14
C ASP A 104 -9.74 2.75 17.86
N PRO A 105 -8.73 3.48 17.32
CA PRO A 105 -8.15 4.64 17.99
C PRO A 105 -9.11 5.82 18.15
N TYR A 106 -10.20 5.85 17.37
CA TYR A 106 -11.19 6.92 17.38
C TYR A 106 -12.51 6.53 18.05
N ASN A 107 -12.66 5.27 18.49
CA ASN A 107 -13.93 4.71 18.97
C ASN A 107 -15.06 4.87 17.95
N ASP A 108 -14.76 4.62 16.67
CA ASP A 108 -15.66 4.76 15.52
C ASP A 108 -16.09 3.41 14.93
N GLY A 109 -15.91 2.33 15.69
CA GLY A 109 -16.20 0.97 15.22
C GLY A 109 -15.08 0.38 14.38
N ALA A 110 -13.84 0.80 14.61
CA ALA A 110 -12.63 0.35 13.91
C ALA A 110 -12.67 0.62 12.39
N THR A 111 -13.28 1.72 11.96
CA THR A 111 -13.52 2.03 10.54
C THR A 111 -12.21 2.02 9.76
N LEU A 112 -11.20 2.75 10.25
CA LEU A 112 -9.88 2.83 9.63
C LEU A 112 -9.19 1.46 9.51
N PHE A 113 -9.31 0.61 10.54
CA PHE A 113 -8.70 -0.72 10.55
C PHE A 113 -9.40 -1.67 9.57
N ILE A 114 -10.73 -1.62 9.49
CA ILE A 114 -11.52 -2.39 8.52
C ILE A 114 -11.12 -2.01 7.10
N GLU A 115 -11.05 -0.71 6.79
CA GLU A 115 -10.63 -0.23 5.47
C GLU A 115 -9.19 -0.65 5.14
N ALA A 116 -8.29 -0.67 6.12
CA ALA A 116 -6.96 -1.22 5.97
C ALA A 116 -6.98 -2.72 5.60
N CYS A 117 -7.81 -3.53 6.27
CA CYS A 117 -8.00 -4.94 5.94
C CYS A 117 -8.59 -5.14 4.52
N VAL A 118 -9.60 -4.35 4.14
CA VAL A 118 -10.20 -4.41 2.79
C VAL A 118 -9.14 -4.09 1.74
N THR A 119 -8.34 -3.06 1.97
CA THR A 119 -7.24 -2.65 1.08
C THR A 119 -6.14 -3.69 1.00
N TRP A 120 -5.82 -4.35 2.11
CA TRP A 120 -4.91 -5.50 2.10
C TRP A 120 -5.41 -6.63 1.21
N VAL A 121 -6.70 -7.00 1.34
CA VAL A 121 -7.35 -8.01 0.49
C VAL A 121 -7.39 -7.57 -0.96
N ALA A 122 -7.67 -6.29 -1.24
CA ALA A 122 -7.66 -5.74 -2.60
C ALA A 122 -6.28 -5.87 -3.25
N SER A 123 -5.22 -5.51 -2.52
CA SER A 123 -3.84 -5.63 -2.98
C SER A 123 -3.45 -7.09 -3.25
N LEU A 124 -3.77 -8.00 -2.31
CA LEU A 124 -3.53 -9.43 -2.50
C LEU A 124 -4.30 -9.98 -3.72
N SER A 125 -5.54 -9.54 -3.92
CA SER A 125 -6.38 -9.96 -5.05
C SER A 125 -5.76 -9.60 -6.39
N ILE A 126 -5.16 -8.40 -6.53
CA ILE A 126 -4.42 -8.03 -7.74
C ILE A 126 -3.25 -8.98 -7.98
N LEU A 127 -2.48 -9.31 -6.95
CA LEU A 127 -1.33 -10.21 -7.07
C LEU A 127 -1.75 -11.61 -7.47
N VAL A 128 -2.87 -12.12 -6.94
CA VAL A 128 -3.42 -13.43 -7.32
C VAL A 128 -3.94 -13.43 -8.76
N LEU A 129 -4.68 -12.39 -9.16
CA LEU A 129 -5.21 -12.25 -10.53
C LEU A 129 -4.11 -12.10 -11.57
N LEU A 130 -3.04 -11.36 -11.24
CA LEU A 130 -1.93 -11.05 -12.14
C LEU A 130 -0.67 -11.88 -11.86
N ARG A 131 -0.77 -12.99 -11.13
CA ARG A 131 0.37 -13.82 -10.71
C ARG A 131 1.30 -14.25 -11.85
N GLY A 132 0.76 -14.48 -13.04
CA GLY A 132 1.54 -14.82 -14.24
C GLY A 132 2.47 -13.70 -14.72
N GLN A 133 2.25 -12.45 -14.29
CA GLN A 133 3.11 -11.31 -14.60
C GLN A 133 4.24 -11.11 -13.57
N ILE A 134 4.18 -11.78 -12.41
CA ILE A 134 5.19 -11.64 -11.35
C ILE A 134 6.58 -12.11 -11.84
N PRO A 135 6.74 -13.31 -12.47
CA PRO A 135 8.04 -13.74 -12.97
C PRO A 135 8.61 -12.77 -14.01
N LEU A 136 7.76 -12.21 -14.88
CA LEU A 136 8.18 -11.23 -15.90
C LEU A 136 8.78 -9.96 -15.26
N TRP A 137 8.19 -9.49 -14.16
CA TRP A 137 8.73 -8.37 -13.40
C TRP A 137 10.04 -8.72 -12.69
N ILE A 138 10.17 -9.93 -12.16
CA ILE A 138 11.42 -10.42 -11.56
C ILE A 138 12.54 -10.47 -12.61
N ASP A 139 12.26 -11.02 -13.80
CA ASP A 139 13.23 -11.12 -14.88
C ASP A 139 13.63 -9.74 -15.41
N ARG A 140 12.67 -8.82 -15.53
CA ARG A 140 12.96 -7.41 -15.88
C ARG A 140 13.89 -6.77 -14.86
N LEU A 141 13.65 -6.97 -13.55
CA LEU A 141 14.53 -6.44 -12.50
C LEU A 141 15.93 -7.07 -12.55
N ARG A 142 16.04 -8.38 -12.84
CA ARG A 142 17.33 -9.06 -13.00
C ARG A 142 18.13 -8.55 -14.20
N GLY A 143 17.46 -8.28 -15.31
CA GLY A 143 18.09 -7.72 -16.52
C GLY A 143 18.60 -6.29 -16.34
N LEU A 144 18.07 -5.54 -15.36
CA LEU A 144 18.55 -4.20 -15.01
C LEU A 144 19.81 -4.22 -14.12
N VAL A 145 20.21 -5.37 -13.59
CA VAL A 145 21.45 -5.53 -12.80
C VAL A 145 22.56 -6.05 -13.73
N PRO A 146 23.49 -5.20 -14.20
CA PRO A 146 24.57 -5.64 -15.07
C PRO A 146 25.54 -6.50 -14.26
N GLY A 147 25.70 -7.79 -14.59
CA GLY A 147 26.72 -8.63 -13.95
C GLY A 147 26.46 -10.14 -13.86
N ARG A 148 25.35 -10.68 -14.39
CA ARG A 148 25.02 -12.13 -14.27
C ARG A 148 25.15 -12.95 -15.56
N HIS A 149 25.90 -12.47 -16.55
CA HIS A 149 26.07 -13.16 -17.84
C HIS A 149 27.46 -13.77 -18.10
N HIS A 150 28.29 -13.94 -17.07
CA HIS A 150 29.59 -14.63 -17.21
C HIS A 150 29.83 -15.59 -16.04
N ALA A 151 29.33 -16.81 -16.16
CA ALA A 151 29.86 -18.02 -15.53
C ALA A 151 29.33 -19.24 -16.29
#